data_AF-A0A416VPE1-F1
#
_entry.id   AF-A0A416VPE1-F1
#
_cell.length_a   1.000
_cell.length_b   1.000
_cell.length_c   1.000
_cell.angle_alpha   90.00
_cell.angle_beta   90.00
_cell.angle_gamma   90.00
#
_symmetry.space_group_name_H-M   'P 1'
#
loop_
_entity.id
_entity.type
_entity.pdbx_description
1 polymer ?
#
loop_
_entity_poly.entity_id
_entity_poly.type
_entity_poly.pdbx_seq_one_letter_code
_entity_poly.pdbx_strand_id
1 'polypeptide(L)'
;MKKIKILFILILGLSVHIHAQDAINFTAVEPVEGDMSQQVANALKLKVEQILSRNGAGATSMYNAFVVEPQLNLLEEMSTEGLIRNVSLIKAELTLLAKNALDGSLYGSIVVPISGNGKGSKDETLRALIANVKATDSQYARFIRNARQKVIDHYTQNCGTIVQKAQVMINTGKCNEAIAYLGCVPETVPCYEQASEALVQAYGLAKNTECESQILMARNYLIRHKYDEALDVLTKIPQSSNCNAEARALTDSVQKYINIPPEVIEVEKEVIKEVPVEKVVEKEVIKEVPVEKIVVKEVPVAAPAASAPALNAKINISCPDLEFVLLSCTGSESQQRITITGRITNKSRDRDGGEVRIMSAIDSDGNTYSDCSSTVGYYNTKKMPYGIPLKESFYVNKVFDRLGSLVHVELRIRGCEVIIKDLPVVWK
;
A
#
# COMPACT_ATOMS: atom_id res chain seq x y z
N MET A 1 -68.78 12.26 -34.00
CA MET A 1 -67.56 11.41 -34.10
C MET A 1 -66.28 12.18 -34.52
N LYS A 2 -66.11 13.47 -34.14
CA LYS A 2 -64.88 14.26 -34.42
C LYS A 2 -64.16 14.78 -33.17
N LYS A 3 -64.80 14.76 -31.99
CA LYS A 3 -64.20 15.23 -30.73
C LYS A 3 -63.46 14.14 -29.92
N ILE A 4 -63.67 12.86 -30.24
CA ILE A 4 -63.03 11.72 -29.55
C ILE A 4 -61.63 11.40 -30.12
N LYS A 5 -61.33 11.83 -31.35
CA LYS A 5 -59.99 11.62 -31.96
C LYS A 5 -58.92 12.59 -31.47
N ILE A 6 -59.30 13.69 -30.82
CA ILE A 6 -58.34 14.70 -30.31
C ILE A 6 -57.78 14.30 -28.94
N LEU A 7 -58.52 13.50 -28.16
CA LEU A 7 -58.05 13.02 -26.86
C LEU A 7 -57.00 11.90 -26.97
N PHE A 8 -56.97 11.16 -28.09
CA PHE A 8 -55.99 10.10 -28.33
C PHE A 8 -54.63 10.60 -28.85
N ILE A 9 -54.56 11.84 -29.35
CA ILE A 9 -53.30 12.43 -29.85
C ILE A 9 -52.52 13.12 -28.72
N LEU A 10 -53.18 13.49 -27.60
CA LEU A 10 -52.51 14.10 -26.44
C LEU A 10 -51.84 13.06 -25.51
N ILE A 11 -52.18 11.78 -25.63
CA ILE A 11 -51.64 10.70 -24.79
C ILE A 11 -50.38 10.05 -25.41
N LEU A 12 -50.14 10.26 -26.71
CA LEU A 12 -48.95 9.74 -27.41
C LEU A 12 -47.70 10.66 -27.33
N GLY A 13 -47.82 11.82 -26.66
CA GLY A 13 -46.75 12.82 -26.51
C GLY A 13 -45.99 12.74 -25.17
N LEU A 14 -46.41 11.89 -24.23
CA LEU A 14 -45.57 11.53 -23.08
C LEU A 14 -44.74 10.30 -23.46
N SER A 15 -43.71 10.52 -24.28
CA SER A 15 -42.52 9.68 -24.16
C SER A 15 -41.98 9.92 -22.75
N VAL A 16 -42.38 9.07 -21.81
CA VAL A 16 -41.68 8.89 -20.55
C VAL A 16 -40.28 8.48 -20.97
N HIS A 17 -39.36 9.44 -21.02
CA HIS A 17 -37.94 9.17 -20.96
C HIS A 17 -37.71 8.55 -19.59
N ILE A 18 -37.89 7.24 -19.49
CA ILE A 18 -37.20 6.44 -18.49
C ILE A 18 -35.75 6.49 -18.95
N HIS A 19 -35.06 7.59 -18.66
CA HIS A 19 -33.63 7.48 -18.47
C HIS A 19 -33.50 6.62 -17.23
N ALA A 20 -33.22 5.33 -17.42
CA ALA A 20 -32.32 4.68 -16.51
C ALA A 20 -31.03 5.49 -16.59
N GLN A 21 -30.95 6.58 -15.80
CA GLN A 21 -29.71 7.32 -15.68
C GLN A 21 -28.76 6.32 -15.03
N ASP A 22 -27.68 5.99 -15.72
CA ASP A 22 -26.48 5.40 -15.16
C ASP A 22 -25.95 6.35 -14.08
N ALA A 23 -26.61 6.35 -12.92
CA ALA A 23 -26.42 7.37 -11.92
C ALA A 23 -25.06 7.12 -11.26
N ILE A 24 -24.29 8.18 -11.04
CA ILE A 24 -23.08 8.12 -10.22
C ILE A 24 -23.45 7.47 -8.88
N ASN A 25 -22.78 6.37 -8.54
CA ASN A 25 -23.00 5.65 -7.30
C ASN A 25 -21.84 5.90 -6.34
N PHE A 26 -22.08 5.66 -5.06
CA PHE A 26 -21.14 5.91 -4.00
C PHE A 26 -20.94 4.67 -3.13
N THR A 27 -19.73 4.51 -2.62
CA THR A 27 -19.40 3.53 -1.58
C THR A 27 -19.27 4.25 -0.25
N ALA A 28 -19.91 3.73 0.81
CA ALA A 28 -19.67 4.27 2.15
C ALA A 28 -18.29 3.82 2.64
N VAL A 29 -17.51 4.76 3.18
CA VAL A 29 -16.23 4.45 3.83
C VAL A 29 -16.35 4.65 5.34
N GLU A 30 -15.38 4.11 6.07
CA GLU A 30 -15.27 4.37 7.50
C GLU A 30 -14.94 5.85 7.74
N PRO A 31 -15.40 6.44 8.86
CA PRO A 31 -14.99 7.79 9.23
C PRO A 31 -13.46 7.85 9.41
N VAL A 32 -12.84 8.96 9.03
CA VAL A 32 -11.43 9.22 9.38
C VAL A 32 -11.31 9.22 10.91
N GLU A 33 -10.30 8.51 11.41
CA GLU A 33 -10.07 8.23 12.83
C GLU A 33 -10.43 9.40 13.75
N GLY A 34 -11.29 9.11 14.72
CA GLY A 34 -11.62 9.98 15.83
C GLY A 34 -11.62 9.18 17.12
N ASP A 35 -11.99 9.82 18.22
CA ASP A 35 -12.01 9.28 19.58
C ASP A 35 -13.15 8.22 19.81
N MET A 36 -13.45 7.43 18.77
CA MET A 36 -14.54 6.46 18.68
C MET A 36 -14.01 5.05 18.38
N SER A 37 -14.65 4.02 18.94
CA SER A 37 -14.24 2.63 18.69
C SER A 37 -14.59 2.15 17.29
N GLN A 38 -13.93 1.07 16.84
CA GLN A 38 -14.23 0.41 15.56
C GLN A 38 -15.70 0.00 15.45
N GLN A 39 -16.35 -0.36 16.56
CA GLN A 39 -17.77 -0.74 16.56
C GLN A 39 -18.67 0.45 16.21
N VAL A 40 -18.33 1.65 16.69
CA VAL A 40 -19.04 2.90 16.38
C VAL A 40 -18.77 3.31 14.93
N ALA A 41 -17.51 3.24 14.49
CA ALA A 41 -17.12 3.52 13.11
C ALA A 41 -17.89 2.62 12.11
N ASN A 42 -17.95 1.32 12.38
CA ASN A 42 -18.71 0.36 11.57
C ASN A 42 -20.22 0.66 11.57
N ALA A 43 -20.80 1.00 12.73
CA ALA A 43 -22.22 1.36 12.81
C ALA A 43 -22.53 2.62 11.98
N LEU A 44 -21.60 3.58 11.97
CA LEU A 44 -21.73 4.81 11.19
C LEU A 44 -21.64 4.53 9.69
N LYS A 45 -20.65 3.75 9.26
CA LYS A 45 -20.53 3.28 7.87
C LYS A 45 -21.80 2.57 7.40
N LEU A 46 -22.29 1.59 8.16
CA LEU A 46 -23.53 0.87 7.86
C LEU A 46 -24.75 1.81 7.75
N LYS A 47 -24.81 2.85 8.58
CA LYS A 47 -25.88 3.85 8.48
C LYS A 47 -25.79 4.65 7.18
N VAL A 48 -24.60 5.01 6.73
CA VAL A 48 -24.38 5.65 5.42
C VAL A 48 -24.76 4.71 4.27
N GLU A 49 -24.39 3.43 4.35
CA GLU A 49 -24.81 2.42 3.35
C GLU A 49 -26.33 2.30 3.26
N GLN A 50 -27.04 2.35 4.40
CA GLN A 50 -28.51 2.39 4.43
C GLN A 50 -29.06 3.65 3.76
N ILE A 51 -28.46 4.82 4.00
CA ILE A 51 -28.82 6.08 3.35
C ILE A 51 -28.64 5.97 1.84
N LEU A 52 -27.48 5.49 1.38
CA LEU A 52 -27.17 5.33 -0.04
C LEU A 52 -28.11 4.33 -0.72
N SER A 53 -28.29 3.16 -0.12
CA SER A 53 -29.16 2.09 -0.65
C SER A 53 -30.60 2.56 -0.82
N ARG A 54 -31.14 3.29 0.18
CA ARG A 54 -32.50 3.84 0.11
C ARG A 54 -32.68 4.85 -1.03
N ASN A 55 -31.62 5.59 -1.35
CA ASN A 55 -31.63 6.58 -2.42
C ASN A 55 -31.17 6.02 -3.77
N GLY A 56 -31.05 4.69 -3.90
CA GLY A 56 -30.58 4.04 -5.13
C GLY A 56 -29.20 4.53 -5.55
N ALA A 57 -28.31 4.76 -4.59
CA ALA A 57 -26.99 5.36 -4.78
C ALA A 57 -25.84 4.53 -4.22
N GLY A 58 -26.13 3.33 -3.73
CA GLY A 58 -25.10 2.37 -3.33
C GLY A 58 -24.42 1.79 -4.56
N ALA A 59 -23.08 1.81 -4.58
CA ALA A 59 -22.31 1.14 -5.60
C ALA A 59 -22.37 -0.38 -5.43
N THR A 60 -22.43 -1.09 -6.56
CA THR A 60 -22.33 -2.56 -6.61
C THR A 60 -20.90 -3.04 -6.90
N SER A 61 -20.07 -2.17 -7.50
CA SER A 61 -18.68 -2.45 -7.83
C SER A 61 -17.77 -2.11 -6.66
N MET A 62 -16.85 -3.03 -6.35
CA MET A 62 -15.75 -2.80 -5.40
C MET A 62 -14.73 -1.76 -5.90
N TYR A 63 -14.77 -1.43 -7.20
CA TYR A 63 -13.85 -0.49 -7.85
C TYR A 63 -14.45 0.91 -8.03
N ASN A 64 -15.55 1.22 -7.34
CA ASN A 64 -16.20 2.52 -7.46
C ASN A 64 -15.31 3.63 -6.90
N ALA A 65 -15.01 4.64 -7.73
CA ALA A 65 -14.11 5.74 -7.36
C ALA A 65 -14.73 6.74 -6.37
N PHE A 66 -16.06 6.83 -6.32
CA PHE A 66 -16.74 7.83 -5.51
C PHE A 66 -17.16 7.26 -4.16
N VAL A 67 -16.84 7.98 -3.09
CA VAL A 67 -17.13 7.56 -1.72
C VAL A 67 -17.95 8.59 -0.99
N VAL A 68 -18.73 8.14 -0.02
CA VAL A 68 -19.30 9.00 1.02
C VAL A 68 -18.63 8.67 2.33
N GLU A 69 -17.90 9.65 2.85
CA GLU A 69 -17.22 9.58 4.13
C GLU A 69 -18.05 10.30 5.21
N PRO A 70 -18.47 9.60 6.28
CA PRO A 70 -19.11 10.23 7.41
C PRO A 70 -18.08 10.81 8.38
N GLN A 71 -18.45 11.88 9.07
CA GLN A 71 -17.74 12.42 10.23
C GLN A 71 -18.75 12.74 11.33
N LEU A 72 -18.39 12.46 12.57
CA LEU A 72 -19.26 12.67 13.72
C LEU A 72 -18.60 13.66 14.70
N ASN A 73 -19.18 14.86 14.79
CA ASN A 73 -18.69 15.92 15.67
C ASN A 73 -19.61 16.01 16.90
N LEU A 74 -19.10 15.74 18.10
CA LEU A 74 -19.88 15.84 19.34
C LEU A 74 -19.94 17.31 19.78
N LEU A 75 -21.15 17.82 20.05
CA LEU A 75 -21.38 19.21 20.43
C LEU A 75 -21.49 19.39 21.94
N GLU A 76 -22.46 18.70 22.57
CA GLU A 76 -22.76 18.83 24.01
C GLU A 76 -23.21 17.49 24.59
N GLU A 77 -22.72 17.18 25.79
CA GLU A 77 -23.25 16.12 26.65
C GLU A 77 -23.95 16.77 27.85
N MET A 78 -25.28 16.69 27.89
CA MET A 78 -26.03 17.07 29.09
C MET A 78 -26.32 15.81 29.88
N SER A 79 -25.68 15.66 31.05
CA SER A 79 -26.02 14.62 32.01
C SER A 79 -27.01 15.20 33.04
N THR A 80 -28.14 14.54 33.21
CA THR A 80 -29.02 14.79 34.36
C THR A 80 -28.85 13.66 35.36
N GLU A 81 -28.34 13.98 36.56
CA GLU A 81 -28.32 13.04 37.68
C GLU A 81 -29.75 12.84 38.19
N GLY A 82 -30.34 11.69 37.87
CA GLY A 82 -31.64 11.28 38.37
C GLY A 82 -31.50 10.26 39.49
N LEU A 83 -32.38 10.32 40.50
CA LEU A 83 -32.43 9.42 41.66
C LEU A 83 -32.51 7.90 41.33
N ILE A 84 -32.84 7.53 40.08
CA ILE A 84 -33.06 6.13 39.65
C ILE A 84 -32.21 5.74 38.42
N ARG A 85 -31.96 6.65 37.47
CA ARG A 85 -31.08 6.43 36.30
C ARG A 85 -30.47 7.74 35.80
N ASN A 86 -29.16 7.72 35.53
CA ASN A 86 -28.48 8.79 34.80
C ASN A 86 -28.81 8.66 33.31
N VAL A 87 -29.18 9.78 32.68
CA VAL A 87 -29.43 9.87 31.23
C VAL A 87 -28.49 10.94 30.69
N SER A 88 -27.63 10.57 29.74
CA SER A 88 -26.84 11.51 28.97
C SER A 88 -27.57 11.81 27.66
N LEU A 89 -27.89 13.09 27.43
CA LEU A 89 -28.31 13.59 26.14
C LEU A 89 -27.06 14.03 25.39
N ILE A 90 -26.79 13.38 24.26
CA ILE A 90 -25.70 13.77 23.36
C ILE A 90 -26.30 14.46 22.14
N LYS A 91 -25.82 15.67 21.87
CA LYS A 91 -26.01 16.36 20.59
C LYS A 91 -24.73 16.22 19.77
N ALA A 92 -24.89 15.91 18.49
CA ALA A 92 -23.78 15.78 17.55
C ALA A 92 -24.18 16.30 16.17
N GLU A 93 -23.18 16.53 15.33
CA GLU A 93 -23.36 16.81 13.92
C GLU A 93 -22.77 15.66 13.11
N LEU A 94 -23.61 15.06 12.26
CA LEU A 94 -23.19 14.11 11.26
C LEU A 94 -22.89 14.87 9.98
N THR A 95 -21.61 14.92 9.61
CA THR A 95 -21.19 15.43 8.31
C THR A 95 -21.03 14.27 7.34
N LEU A 96 -21.58 14.38 6.13
CA LEU A 96 -21.34 13.44 5.04
C LEU A 96 -20.61 14.15 3.90
N LEU A 97 -19.48 13.59 3.49
CA LEU A 97 -18.61 14.13 2.44
C LEU A 97 -18.61 13.18 1.25
N ALA A 98 -19.15 13.62 0.11
CA ALA A 98 -19.06 12.88 -1.14
C ALA A 98 -17.77 13.29 -1.86
N LYS A 99 -16.83 12.36 -2.06
CA LYS A 99 -15.50 12.65 -2.62
C LYS A 99 -15.00 11.57 -3.60
N ASN A 100 -13.97 11.90 -4.38
CA ASN A 100 -13.16 10.90 -5.08
C ASN A 100 -12.21 10.23 -4.08
N ALA A 101 -12.18 8.89 -4.04
CA ALA A 101 -11.26 8.14 -3.18
C ALA A 101 -9.79 8.27 -3.59
N LEU A 102 -9.50 8.56 -4.87
CA LEU A 102 -8.15 8.63 -5.41
C LEU A 102 -7.44 9.94 -5.04
N ASP A 103 -8.08 11.08 -5.28
CA ASP A 103 -7.46 12.41 -5.13
C ASP A 103 -8.11 13.29 -4.05
N GLY A 104 -9.17 12.80 -3.40
CA GLY A 104 -9.88 13.54 -2.35
C GLY A 104 -10.79 14.66 -2.84
N SER A 105 -10.98 14.84 -4.15
CA SER A 105 -11.84 15.90 -4.71
C SER A 105 -13.26 15.83 -4.13
N LEU A 106 -13.72 16.93 -3.53
CA LEU A 106 -15.00 17.02 -2.84
C LEU A 106 -16.13 17.42 -3.79
N TYR A 107 -17.13 16.55 -3.94
CA TYR A 107 -18.30 16.77 -4.79
C TYR A 107 -19.57 17.09 -4.01
N GLY A 108 -19.56 16.94 -2.69
CA GLY A 108 -20.72 17.31 -1.87
C GLY A 108 -20.40 17.25 -0.40
N SER A 109 -21.07 18.12 0.36
CA SER A 109 -21.06 18.05 1.82
C SER A 109 -22.46 18.37 2.34
N ILE A 110 -22.87 17.68 3.41
CA ILE A 110 -24.04 18.02 4.20
C ILE A 110 -23.70 17.83 5.68
N VAL A 111 -24.19 18.73 6.52
CA VAL A 111 -24.12 18.62 7.98
C VAL A 111 -25.54 18.41 8.49
N VAL A 112 -25.75 17.33 9.24
CA VAL A 112 -27.04 16.96 9.80
C VAL A 112 -26.94 16.96 11.33
N PRO A 113 -27.66 17.85 12.03
CA PRO A 113 -27.71 17.80 13.47
C PRO A 113 -28.46 16.54 13.90
N ILE A 114 -27.87 15.78 14.82
CA ILE A 114 -28.43 14.54 15.35
C ILE A 114 -28.34 14.55 16.87
N SER A 115 -29.35 13.98 17.50
CA SER A 115 -29.45 13.91 18.96
C SER A 115 -29.86 12.51 19.37
N GLY A 116 -29.22 11.99 20.41
CA GLY A 116 -29.52 10.69 20.97
C GLY A 116 -29.44 10.73 22.49
N ASN A 117 -30.27 9.93 23.14
CA ASN A 117 -30.17 9.68 24.56
C ASN A 117 -29.54 8.31 24.80
N GLY A 118 -28.58 8.27 25.73
CA GLY A 118 -27.84 7.07 26.08
C GLY A 118 -28.22 6.54 27.44
N LYS A 119 -28.11 5.22 27.59
CA LYS A 119 -28.00 4.56 28.89
C LYS A 119 -26.74 3.72 28.83
N GLY A 120 -25.71 4.06 29.60
CA GLY A 120 -24.47 3.28 29.65
C GLY A 120 -23.25 4.03 29.12
N SER A 121 -22.38 3.30 28.43
CA SER A 121 -21.08 3.80 27.94
C SER A 121 -21.20 4.82 26.81
N LYS A 122 -20.12 5.58 26.56
CA LYS A 122 -19.99 6.51 25.43
C LYS A 122 -20.31 5.81 24.11
N ASP A 123 -19.73 4.63 23.87
CA ASP A 123 -19.96 3.83 22.65
C ASP A 123 -21.40 3.36 22.47
N GLU A 124 -22.06 2.90 23.53
CA GLU A 124 -23.48 2.52 23.48
C GLU A 124 -24.36 3.72 23.12
N THR A 125 -24.04 4.88 23.69
CA THR A 125 -24.75 6.13 23.40
C THR A 125 -24.54 6.59 21.96
N LEU A 126 -23.30 6.54 21.47
CA LEU A 126 -22.98 6.87 20.07
C LEU A 126 -23.69 5.94 19.10
N ARG A 127 -23.73 4.62 19.36
CA ARG A 127 -24.48 3.66 18.53
C ARG A 127 -25.99 3.95 18.55
N ALA A 128 -26.57 4.28 19.69
CA ALA A 128 -27.98 4.64 19.79
C ALA A 128 -28.31 5.92 19.00
N LEU A 129 -27.43 6.92 19.10
CA LEU A 129 -27.51 8.16 18.34
C LEU A 129 -27.43 7.91 16.82
N ILE A 130 -26.50 7.06 16.37
CA ILE A 130 -26.39 6.66 14.96
C ILE A 130 -27.64 5.89 14.51
N ALA A 131 -28.18 5.01 15.35
CA ALA A 131 -29.37 4.23 15.01
C ALA A 131 -30.60 5.14 14.76
N ASN A 132 -30.70 6.26 15.48
CA ASN A 132 -31.79 7.24 15.35
C ASN A 132 -31.69 8.12 14.09
N VAL A 133 -30.58 8.07 13.35
CA VAL A 133 -30.45 8.75 12.07
C VAL A 133 -31.50 8.20 11.11
N LYS A 134 -32.46 9.05 10.75
CA LYS A 134 -33.52 8.73 9.81
C LYS A 134 -32.95 8.75 8.41
N ALA A 135 -32.51 7.60 7.92
CA ALA A 135 -32.09 7.42 6.52
C ALA A 135 -33.19 7.86 5.52
N THR A 136 -34.42 8.03 6.01
CA THR A 136 -35.55 8.48 5.22
C THR A 136 -35.62 9.97 4.90
N ASP A 137 -34.79 10.78 5.54
CA ASP A 137 -34.84 12.23 5.43
C ASP A 137 -34.55 12.72 4.00
N SER A 138 -35.39 13.64 3.53
CA SER A 138 -35.30 14.27 2.20
C SER A 138 -33.97 15.00 1.96
N GLN A 139 -33.29 15.43 3.03
CA GLN A 139 -32.00 16.12 2.89
C GLN A 139 -30.91 15.22 2.32
N TYR A 140 -30.92 13.92 2.63
CA TYR A 140 -29.98 12.96 2.04
C TYR A 140 -30.22 12.76 0.54
N ALA A 141 -31.49 12.72 0.13
CA ALA A 141 -31.84 12.65 -1.29
C ALA A 141 -31.35 13.89 -2.06
N ARG A 142 -31.44 15.08 -1.46
CA ARG A 142 -30.89 16.32 -2.05
C ARG A 142 -29.37 16.29 -2.11
N PHE A 143 -28.70 15.90 -1.02
CA PHE A 143 -27.25 15.74 -0.96
C PHE A 143 -26.74 14.82 -2.06
N ILE A 144 -27.30 13.62 -2.19
CA ILE A 144 -26.90 12.63 -3.21
C ILE A 144 -27.13 13.18 -4.61
N ARG A 145 -28.29 13.76 -4.91
CA ARG A 145 -28.57 14.34 -6.23
C ARG A 145 -27.58 15.43 -6.61
N ASN A 146 -27.29 16.34 -5.68
CA ASN A 146 -26.36 17.43 -5.91
C ASN A 146 -24.91 16.93 -6.08
N ALA A 147 -24.51 15.91 -5.31
CA ALA A 147 -23.19 15.30 -5.45
C ALA A 147 -23.02 14.61 -6.81
N ARG A 148 -24.04 13.85 -7.26
CA ARG A 148 -24.06 13.24 -8.61
C ARG A 148 -23.87 14.29 -9.71
N GLN A 149 -24.63 15.38 -9.63
CA GLN A 149 -24.54 16.46 -10.61
C GLN A 149 -23.14 17.09 -10.61
N LYS A 150 -22.57 17.37 -9.44
CA LYS A 150 -21.21 17.93 -9.33
C LYS A 150 -20.13 17.00 -9.87
N VAL A 151 -20.27 15.69 -9.70
CA VAL A 151 -19.37 14.72 -10.35
C VAL A 151 -19.49 14.83 -11.87
N ILE A 152 -20.71 14.73 -12.41
CA ILE A 152 -20.93 14.83 -13.86
C ILE A 152 -20.40 16.14 -14.42
N ASP A 153 -20.69 17.26 -13.77
CA ASP A 153 -20.24 18.60 -14.17
C ASP A 153 -18.71 18.69 -14.17
N HIS A 154 -18.05 18.22 -13.11
CA HIS A 154 -16.60 18.25 -13.00
C HIS A 154 -15.94 17.50 -14.15
N TYR A 155 -16.33 16.25 -14.37
CA TYR A 155 -15.71 15.43 -15.42
C TYR A 155 -16.07 15.95 -16.82
N THR A 156 -17.30 16.41 -17.05
CA THR A 156 -17.72 16.99 -18.33
C THR A 156 -16.93 18.26 -18.66
N GLN A 157 -16.75 19.17 -17.69
CA GLN A 157 -16.01 20.41 -17.90
C GLN A 157 -14.51 20.20 -18.09
N ASN A 158 -13.96 19.13 -17.51
CA ASN A 158 -12.52 18.85 -17.52
C ASN A 158 -12.11 17.72 -18.47
N CYS A 159 -13.03 17.20 -19.29
CA CYS A 159 -12.80 16.04 -20.15
C CYS A 159 -11.50 16.11 -20.96
N GLY A 160 -11.26 17.23 -21.66
CA GLY A 160 -10.03 17.40 -22.46
C GLY A 160 -8.76 17.34 -21.62
N THR A 161 -8.77 17.99 -20.45
CA THR A 161 -7.63 18.00 -19.51
C THR A 161 -7.38 16.61 -18.91
N ILE A 162 -8.45 15.88 -18.57
CA ILE A 162 -8.35 14.53 -17.99
C ILE A 162 -7.68 13.58 -18.99
N VAL A 163 -8.18 13.53 -20.23
CA VAL A 163 -7.61 12.65 -21.27
C VAL A 163 -6.18 13.06 -21.59
N GLN A 164 -5.89 14.36 -21.71
CA GLN A 164 -4.54 14.84 -21.99
C GLN A 164 -3.56 14.48 -20.86
N LYS A 165 -3.94 14.67 -19.61
CA LYS A 165 -3.10 14.34 -18.44
C LYS A 165 -2.83 12.85 -18.38
N ALA A 166 -3.84 12.02 -18.65
CA ALA A 166 -3.66 10.57 -18.73
C ALA A 166 -2.69 10.18 -19.86
N GLN A 167 -2.79 10.80 -21.03
CA GLN A 167 -1.86 10.54 -22.13
C GLN A 167 -0.43 10.91 -21.77
N VAL A 168 -0.21 12.01 -21.04
CA VAL A 168 1.11 12.37 -20.53
C VAL A 168 1.64 11.30 -19.56
N MET A 169 0.81 10.79 -18.65
CA MET A 169 1.20 9.69 -17.75
C MET A 169 1.59 8.44 -18.54
N ILE A 170 0.80 8.07 -19.56
CA ILE A 170 1.09 6.92 -20.43
C ILE A 170 2.43 7.10 -21.14
N ASN A 171 2.64 8.25 -21.79
CA ASN A 171 3.84 8.54 -22.58
C ASN A 171 5.11 8.67 -21.71
N THR A 172 4.95 8.94 -20.41
CA THR A 172 6.07 9.03 -19.44
C THR A 172 6.29 7.73 -18.67
N GLY A 173 5.62 6.64 -19.06
CA GLY A 173 5.78 5.32 -18.42
C GLY A 173 5.01 5.15 -17.10
N LYS A 174 4.28 6.17 -16.65
CA LYS A 174 3.45 6.17 -15.43
C LYS A 174 2.10 5.50 -15.67
N CYS A 175 2.12 4.30 -16.27
CA CYS A 175 0.91 3.64 -16.73
C CYS A 175 -0.03 3.25 -15.58
N ASN A 176 0.50 2.88 -14.41
CA ASN A 176 -0.33 2.56 -13.24
C ASN A 176 -1.08 3.78 -12.69
N GLU A 177 -0.44 4.95 -12.70
CA GLU A 177 -1.10 6.22 -12.32
C GLU A 177 -2.19 6.58 -13.34
N ALA A 178 -1.90 6.41 -14.64
CA ALA A 178 -2.88 6.62 -15.70
C ALA A 178 -4.09 5.69 -15.55
N ILE A 179 -3.86 4.41 -15.21
CA ILE A 179 -4.91 3.41 -14.98
C ILE A 179 -5.83 3.86 -13.84
N ALA A 180 -5.27 4.22 -12.69
CA ALA A 180 -6.06 4.68 -11.55
C ALA A 180 -6.85 5.95 -11.87
N TYR A 181 -6.20 6.90 -12.54
CA TYR A 181 -6.79 8.19 -12.90
C TYR A 181 -7.95 8.05 -13.90
N LEU A 182 -7.75 7.27 -14.97
CA LEU A 182 -8.77 7.00 -15.99
C LEU A 182 -9.90 6.12 -15.45
N GLY A 183 -9.61 5.20 -14.53
CA GLY A 183 -10.62 4.37 -13.87
C GLY A 183 -11.66 5.15 -13.05
N CYS A 184 -11.40 6.43 -12.75
CA CYS A 184 -12.35 7.30 -12.06
C CYS A 184 -13.34 7.99 -13.02
N VAL A 185 -13.16 7.89 -14.34
CA VAL A 185 -14.01 8.57 -15.33
C VAL A 185 -15.37 7.86 -15.43
N PRO A 186 -16.50 8.54 -15.13
CA PRO A 186 -17.81 7.91 -15.19
C PRO A 186 -18.27 7.57 -16.62
N GLU A 187 -19.09 6.53 -16.77
CA GLU A 187 -19.66 6.15 -18.08
C GLU A 187 -20.61 7.21 -18.65
N THR A 188 -21.13 8.09 -17.80
CA THR A 188 -22.10 9.12 -18.17
C THR A 188 -21.50 10.39 -18.75
N VAL A 189 -20.18 10.53 -18.79
CA VAL A 189 -19.52 11.77 -19.25
C VAL A 189 -19.05 11.64 -20.70
N PRO A 190 -18.99 12.74 -21.47
CA PRO A 190 -18.71 12.67 -22.91
C PRO A 190 -17.36 12.06 -23.30
N CYS A 191 -16.35 12.13 -22.44
CA CYS A 191 -15.02 11.59 -22.70
C CYS A 191 -14.82 10.16 -22.21
N TYR A 192 -15.88 9.45 -21.77
CA TYR A 192 -15.73 8.08 -21.27
C TYR A 192 -15.10 7.13 -22.31
N GLU A 193 -15.54 7.19 -23.56
CA GLU A 193 -15.00 6.34 -24.63
C GLU A 193 -13.51 6.57 -24.83
N GLN A 194 -13.09 7.83 -24.96
CA GLN A 194 -11.67 8.21 -25.08
C GLN A 194 -10.85 7.81 -23.85
N ALA A 195 -11.42 7.98 -22.65
CA ALA A 195 -10.77 7.57 -21.41
C ALA A 195 -10.61 6.04 -21.33
N SER A 196 -11.61 5.29 -21.79
CA SER A 196 -11.61 3.82 -21.83
C SER A 196 -10.57 3.28 -22.81
N GLU A 197 -10.45 3.87 -23.99
CA GLU A 197 -9.39 3.53 -24.96
C GLU A 197 -7.99 3.78 -24.39
N ALA A 198 -7.78 4.96 -23.79
CA ALA A 198 -6.52 5.29 -23.13
C ALA A 198 -6.21 4.35 -21.95
N LEU A 199 -7.24 3.88 -21.24
CA LEU A 199 -7.11 2.94 -20.12
C LEU A 199 -6.61 1.58 -20.63
N VAL A 200 -7.20 1.06 -21.71
CA VAL A 200 -6.74 -0.18 -22.35
C VAL A 200 -5.29 -0.06 -22.84
N GLN A 201 -4.93 1.07 -23.45
CA GLN A 201 -3.56 1.35 -23.85
C GLN A 201 -2.60 1.33 -22.64
N ALA A 202 -2.97 2.02 -21.55
CA ALA A 202 -2.18 2.07 -20.33
C ALA A 202 -1.97 0.68 -19.71
N TYR A 203 -3.01 -0.15 -19.65
CA TYR A 203 -2.88 -1.55 -19.20
C TYR A 203 -1.93 -2.37 -20.07
N GLY A 204 -2.01 -2.22 -21.39
CA GLY A 204 -1.11 -2.90 -22.32
C GLY A 204 0.36 -2.54 -22.07
N LEU A 205 0.65 -1.25 -21.91
CA LEU A 205 2.01 -0.74 -21.68
C LEU A 205 2.54 -1.09 -20.27
N ALA A 206 1.70 -0.97 -19.23
CA ALA A 206 2.06 -1.37 -17.86
C ALA A 206 2.48 -2.84 -17.81
N LYS A 207 1.69 -3.70 -18.46
CA LYS A 207 1.96 -5.12 -18.53
C LYS A 207 3.26 -5.45 -19.26
N ASN A 208 3.55 -4.77 -20.36
CA ASN A 208 4.80 -4.98 -21.10
C ASN A 208 6.02 -4.53 -20.26
N THR A 209 5.91 -3.40 -19.56
CA THR A 209 6.97 -2.90 -18.67
C THR A 209 7.25 -3.87 -17.52
N GLU A 210 6.20 -4.39 -16.90
CA GLU A 210 6.32 -5.41 -15.84
C GLU A 210 6.94 -6.71 -16.39
N CYS A 211 6.55 -7.11 -17.60
CA CYS A 211 7.11 -8.25 -18.32
C CYS A 211 8.65 -8.11 -18.48
N GLU A 212 9.10 -6.97 -19.00
CA GLU A 212 10.52 -6.71 -19.26
C GLU A 212 11.34 -6.68 -17.96
N SER A 213 10.80 -6.09 -16.89
CA SER A 213 11.43 -6.10 -15.56
C SER A 213 11.59 -7.52 -15.00
N GLN A 214 10.54 -8.35 -15.13
CA GLN A 214 10.56 -9.75 -14.69
C GLN A 214 11.56 -10.58 -15.49
N ILE A 215 11.65 -10.38 -16.81
CA ILE A 215 12.69 -11.00 -17.66
C ILE A 215 14.09 -10.62 -17.20
N LEU A 216 14.34 -9.34 -16.91
CA LEU A 216 15.64 -8.88 -16.43
C LEU A 216 16.00 -9.49 -15.06
N MET A 217 15.02 -9.61 -14.17
CA MET A 217 15.19 -10.24 -12.86
C MET A 217 15.50 -11.74 -12.98
N ALA A 218 14.75 -12.45 -13.84
CA ALA A 218 15.00 -13.87 -14.12
C ALA A 218 16.41 -14.09 -14.71
N ARG A 219 16.84 -13.24 -15.65
CA ARG A 219 18.22 -13.27 -16.19
C ARG A 219 19.27 -13.04 -15.11
N ASN A 220 19.04 -12.13 -14.15
CA ASN A 220 19.93 -11.94 -13.01
C ASN A 220 20.04 -13.18 -12.11
N TYR A 221 18.92 -13.87 -11.87
CA TYR A 221 18.94 -15.13 -11.12
C TYR A 221 19.67 -16.23 -11.87
N LEU A 222 19.51 -16.32 -13.19
CA LEU A 222 20.25 -17.25 -14.04
C LEU A 222 21.76 -17.04 -13.96
N ILE A 223 22.24 -15.79 -14.04
CA ILE A 223 23.67 -15.46 -13.89
C ILE A 223 24.22 -15.93 -12.53
N ARG A 224 23.37 -15.98 -11.51
CA ARG A 224 23.74 -16.38 -10.14
C ARG A 224 23.48 -17.86 -9.86
N HIS A 225 23.14 -18.65 -10.88
CA HIS A 225 22.76 -20.07 -10.77
C HIS A 225 21.59 -20.34 -9.82
N LYS A 226 20.71 -19.35 -9.63
CA LYS A 226 19.51 -19.40 -8.80
C LYS A 226 18.31 -19.79 -9.65
N TYR A 227 18.29 -21.06 -10.07
CA TYR A 227 17.36 -21.54 -11.09
C TYR A 227 15.90 -21.58 -10.62
N ASP A 228 15.66 -21.94 -9.36
CA ASP A 228 14.31 -21.96 -8.78
C ASP A 228 13.73 -20.55 -8.68
N GLU A 229 14.54 -19.58 -8.24
CA GLU A 229 14.11 -18.18 -8.18
C GLU A 229 13.90 -17.59 -9.59
N ALA A 230 14.68 -18.01 -10.59
CA ALA A 230 14.46 -17.61 -11.98
C ALA A 230 13.12 -18.15 -12.51
N LEU A 231 12.78 -19.42 -12.22
CA LEU A 231 11.51 -20.03 -12.63
C LEU A 231 10.30 -19.41 -11.92
N ASP A 232 10.41 -19.10 -10.62
CA ASP A 232 9.34 -18.42 -9.87
C ASP A 232 9.02 -17.04 -10.46
N VAL A 233 10.03 -16.30 -10.95
CA VAL A 233 9.80 -15.03 -11.64
C VAL A 233 9.18 -15.25 -13.03
N LEU A 234 9.72 -16.17 -13.83
CA LEU A 234 9.25 -16.42 -15.20
C LEU A 234 7.80 -16.93 -15.25
N THR A 235 7.37 -17.72 -14.26
CA THR A 235 5.99 -18.25 -14.17
C THR A 235 4.95 -17.18 -13.85
N LYS A 236 5.37 -16.03 -13.30
CA LYS A 236 4.49 -14.88 -13.02
C LYS A 236 4.22 -14.01 -14.25
N ILE A 237 4.98 -14.19 -15.32
CA ILE A 237 4.80 -13.44 -16.57
C ILE A 237 3.48 -13.88 -17.23
N PRO A 238 2.51 -12.97 -17.44
CA PRO A 238 1.26 -13.31 -18.10
C PRO A 238 1.49 -13.80 -19.54
N GLN A 239 0.80 -14.86 -19.94
CA GLN A 239 0.93 -15.42 -21.30
C GLN A 239 0.54 -14.44 -22.41
N SER A 240 -0.31 -13.48 -22.09
CA SER A 240 -0.79 -12.46 -23.02
C SER A 240 0.14 -11.23 -23.07
N SER A 241 1.28 -11.24 -22.38
CA SER A 241 2.29 -10.16 -22.47
C SER A 241 3.14 -10.31 -23.74
N ASN A 242 3.73 -9.20 -24.20
CA ASN A 242 4.62 -9.19 -25.36
C ASN A 242 5.87 -10.09 -25.17
N CYS A 243 6.41 -10.18 -23.95
CA CYS A 243 7.62 -10.95 -23.66
C CYS A 243 7.38 -12.43 -23.34
N ASN A 244 6.14 -12.94 -23.48
CA ASN A 244 5.82 -14.35 -23.17
C ASN A 244 6.65 -15.35 -23.99
N ALA A 245 6.91 -15.08 -25.26
CA ALA A 245 7.75 -15.95 -26.09
C ALA A 245 9.19 -16.04 -25.54
N GLU A 246 9.73 -14.91 -25.08
CA GLU A 246 11.04 -14.84 -24.46
C GLU A 246 11.06 -15.51 -23.08
N ALA A 247 10.03 -15.30 -22.26
CA ALA A 247 9.87 -15.95 -20.97
C ALA A 247 9.91 -17.48 -21.11
N ARG A 248 9.18 -18.03 -22.09
CA ARG A 248 9.18 -19.47 -22.40
C ARG A 248 10.56 -19.96 -22.84
N ALA A 249 11.23 -19.22 -23.72
CA ALA A 249 12.58 -19.57 -24.16
C ALA A 249 13.57 -19.61 -22.98
N LEU A 250 13.46 -18.67 -22.03
CA LEU A 250 14.26 -18.68 -20.81
C LEU A 250 13.90 -19.86 -19.90
N THR A 251 12.61 -20.16 -19.71
CA THR A 251 12.16 -21.34 -18.94
C THR A 251 12.74 -22.64 -19.51
N ASP A 252 12.69 -22.83 -20.82
CA ASP A 252 13.26 -24.00 -21.50
C ASP A 252 14.77 -24.08 -21.30
N SER A 253 15.45 -22.92 -21.29
CA SER A 253 16.89 -22.86 -20.99
C SER A 253 17.18 -23.26 -19.56
N VAL A 254 16.38 -22.83 -18.57
CA VAL A 254 16.58 -23.18 -17.15
C VAL A 254 16.41 -24.68 -16.93
N GLN A 255 15.38 -25.27 -17.53
CA GLN A 255 15.07 -26.70 -17.37
C GLN A 255 16.23 -27.60 -17.84
N LYS A 256 17.01 -27.18 -18.83
CA LYS A 256 18.20 -27.89 -19.30
C LYS A 256 19.31 -27.95 -18.24
N TYR A 257 19.44 -26.94 -17.38
CA TYR A 257 20.43 -26.91 -16.30
C TYR A 257 20.00 -27.71 -15.07
N ILE A 258 18.69 -27.85 -14.84
CA ILE A 258 18.11 -28.65 -13.75
C ILE A 258 18.21 -30.15 -14.06
N ASN A 259 18.13 -30.54 -15.34
CA ASN A 259 18.19 -31.93 -15.79
C ASN A 259 19.61 -32.46 -16.01
N ILE A 260 20.66 -31.78 -15.55
CA ILE A 260 22.03 -32.32 -15.56
C ILE A 260 22.16 -33.25 -14.34
N PRO A 261 22.29 -34.59 -14.51
CA PRO A 261 22.53 -35.47 -13.38
C PRO A 261 23.84 -35.06 -12.68
N PRO A 262 23.91 -35.13 -11.34
CA PRO A 262 25.14 -34.81 -10.63
C PRO A 262 26.24 -35.74 -11.16
N GLU A 263 27.27 -35.16 -11.77
CA GLU A 263 28.45 -35.89 -12.22
C GLU A 263 29.07 -36.54 -10.98
N VAL A 264 29.07 -37.87 -10.93
CA VAL A 264 29.72 -38.64 -9.89
C VAL A 264 31.22 -38.37 -10.02
N ILE A 265 31.75 -37.52 -9.15
CA ILE A 265 33.19 -37.43 -8.95
C ILE A 265 33.59 -38.75 -8.27
N GLU A 266 33.97 -39.76 -9.07
CA GLU A 266 34.68 -40.93 -8.57
C GLU A 266 36.04 -40.46 -8.06
N VAL A 267 36.15 -40.31 -6.74
CA VAL A 267 37.44 -40.14 -6.08
C VAL A 267 38.15 -41.49 -6.14
N GLU A 268 39.03 -41.65 -7.12
CA GLU A 268 39.97 -42.75 -7.19
C GLU A 268 40.90 -42.68 -5.97
N LYS A 269 40.68 -43.57 -4.99
CA LYS A 269 41.54 -43.72 -3.82
C LYS A 269 42.88 -44.30 -4.27
N GLU A 270 43.87 -43.45 -4.49
CA GLU A 270 45.26 -43.88 -4.58
C GLU A 270 45.73 -44.38 -3.21
N VAL A 271 46.00 -45.68 -3.13
CA VAL A 271 46.54 -46.36 -1.95
C VAL A 271 48.01 -45.98 -1.81
N ILE A 272 48.32 -45.08 -0.87
CA ILE A 272 49.70 -44.78 -0.49
C ILE A 272 50.20 -45.91 0.43
N LYS A 273 51.11 -46.73 -0.09
CA LYS A 273 51.93 -47.67 0.68
C LYS A 273 52.87 -46.89 1.61
N GLU A 274 52.84 -47.22 2.90
CA GLU A 274 53.80 -46.74 3.88
C GLU A 274 55.20 -47.36 3.62
N VAL A 275 56.23 -46.50 3.59
CA VAL A 275 57.64 -46.89 3.74
C VAL A 275 58.23 -45.99 4.83
N PRO A 276 58.92 -46.54 5.84
CA PRO A 276 59.43 -45.76 6.96
C PRO A 276 60.77 -45.12 6.60
N VAL A 277 61.01 -43.88 7.06
CA VAL A 277 62.34 -43.26 6.99
C VAL A 277 62.76 -42.75 8.36
N GLU A 278 63.97 -43.15 8.72
CA GLU A 278 64.68 -42.94 9.96
C GLU A 278 65.00 -41.46 10.28
N LYS A 279 65.22 -41.25 11.58
CA LYS A 279 65.84 -40.07 12.20
C LYS A 279 67.15 -39.64 11.53
N VAL A 280 67.34 -38.32 11.38
CA VAL A 280 68.63 -37.66 11.61
C VAL A 280 68.40 -36.33 12.33
N VAL A 281 69.20 -36.11 13.38
CA VAL A 281 69.28 -34.92 14.23
C VAL A 281 70.36 -34.01 13.68
N GLU A 282 70.14 -32.68 13.63
CA GLU A 282 71.24 -31.73 13.81
C GLU A 282 70.75 -30.35 14.28
N LYS A 283 71.64 -29.67 14.99
CA LYS A 283 71.47 -28.54 15.91
C LYS A 283 72.34 -27.37 15.41
N GLU A 284 72.13 -26.18 16.01
CA GLU A 284 73.01 -24.99 16.04
C GLU A 284 72.79 -23.90 14.95
N VAL A 285 73.02 -22.59 15.12
CA VAL A 285 73.35 -21.66 16.24
C VAL A 285 73.10 -20.21 15.72
N ILE A 286 72.96 -19.26 16.67
CA ILE A 286 72.72 -17.80 16.61
C ILE A 286 73.88 -16.98 15.97
N LYS A 287 73.58 -15.87 15.23
CA LYS A 287 74.16 -14.50 15.45
C LYS A 287 73.73 -13.36 14.48
N GLU A 288 73.12 -12.34 15.10
CA GLU A 288 73.29 -10.85 15.07
C GLU A 288 73.58 -9.99 13.80
N VAL A 289 72.65 -9.04 13.52
CA VAL A 289 72.71 -7.52 13.52
C VAL A 289 73.82 -6.84 12.64
N PRO A 290 73.58 -5.74 11.85
CA PRO A 290 73.02 -4.45 12.31
C PRO A 290 72.13 -3.59 11.39
N VAL A 291 71.62 -2.53 12.05
CA VAL A 291 70.74 -1.40 11.71
C VAL A 291 71.48 -0.26 10.99
N GLU A 292 70.77 0.52 10.15
CA GLU A 292 70.81 2.00 9.93
C GLU A 292 70.16 2.32 8.55
N LYS A 293 69.44 3.40 8.22
CA LYS A 293 68.89 4.61 8.87
C LYS A 293 67.92 5.30 7.86
N ILE A 294 66.75 5.72 8.33
CA ILE A 294 66.04 7.02 8.14
C ILE A 294 66.10 7.75 6.77
N VAL A 295 64.93 8.04 6.16
CA VAL A 295 64.41 9.43 5.93
C VAL A 295 62.87 9.41 5.82
N VAL A 296 62.24 10.26 6.66
CA VAL A 296 60.81 10.58 6.73
C VAL A 296 60.47 11.66 5.70
N LYS A 297 59.33 11.52 5.02
CA LYS A 297 58.60 12.66 4.42
C LYS A 297 57.10 12.47 4.67
N GLU A 298 56.54 13.32 5.52
CA GLU A 298 55.14 13.35 5.93
C GLU A 298 54.22 13.92 4.83
N VAL A 299 53.06 13.29 4.63
CA VAL A 299 51.84 13.84 4.02
C VAL A 299 50.64 13.18 4.75
N PRO A 300 49.56 13.91 5.08
CA PRO A 300 48.89 13.79 6.37
C PRO A 300 47.86 12.65 6.48
N VAL A 301 47.69 12.25 7.74
CA VAL A 301 46.66 11.38 8.30
C VAL A 301 45.28 11.71 7.71
N ALA A 302 44.74 10.78 6.92
CA ALA A 302 43.32 10.75 6.60
C ALA A 302 42.55 10.43 7.89
N ALA A 303 41.59 11.30 8.18
CA ALA A 303 40.76 11.32 9.37
C ALA A 303 40.04 9.98 9.63
N PRO A 304 39.68 9.68 10.90
CA PRO A 304 38.91 8.50 11.26
C PRO A 304 37.60 8.44 10.48
N ALA A 305 37.22 7.22 10.09
CA ALA A 305 35.94 6.89 9.48
C ALA A 305 34.79 7.74 10.03
N ALA A 306 34.13 8.46 9.13
CA ALA A 306 32.95 9.24 9.43
C ALA A 306 31.96 8.40 10.25
N SER A 307 31.62 8.90 11.43
CA SER A 307 30.53 8.37 12.24
C SER A 307 29.27 8.26 11.38
N ALA A 308 28.64 7.09 11.40
CA ALA A 308 27.31 6.88 10.83
C ALA A 308 26.38 8.01 11.32
N PRO A 309 25.56 8.62 10.45
CA PRO A 309 24.66 9.68 10.88
C PRO A 309 23.73 9.11 11.97
N ALA A 310 23.59 9.83 13.08
CA ALA A 310 22.59 9.48 14.08
C ALA A 310 21.21 9.51 13.42
N LEU A 311 20.61 8.33 13.24
CA LEU A 311 19.23 8.17 12.79
C LEU A 311 18.34 8.65 13.94
N ASN A 312 18.02 9.94 13.97
CA ASN A 312 17.14 10.58 14.98
C ASN A 312 15.65 10.21 14.80
N ALA A 313 15.38 9.00 14.32
CA ALA A 313 14.04 8.54 14.06
C ALA A 313 13.32 8.20 15.39
N LYS A 314 12.10 8.67 15.55
CA LYS A 314 11.27 8.37 16.73
C LYS A 314 10.50 7.08 16.47
N ILE A 315 10.76 6.06 17.27
CA ILE A 315 10.13 4.74 17.12
C ILE A 315 9.11 4.54 18.25
N ASN A 316 7.87 4.21 17.88
CA ASN A 316 6.81 3.80 18.80
C ASN A 316 6.39 2.37 18.46
N ILE A 317 6.21 1.54 19.48
CA ILE A 317 5.88 0.11 19.34
C ILE A 317 4.64 -0.17 20.20
N SER A 318 3.59 -0.74 19.62
CA SER A 318 2.33 -0.98 20.32
C SER A 318 2.37 -2.15 21.31
N CYS A 319 3.37 -3.03 21.20
CA CYS A 319 3.54 -4.20 22.06
C CYS A 319 4.74 -4.07 23.00
N PRO A 320 4.60 -4.42 24.29
CA PRO A 320 5.72 -4.45 25.22
C PRO A 320 6.65 -5.67 25.04
N ASP A 321 6.19 -6.71 24.34
CA ASP A 321 6.92 -7.98 24.15
C ASP A 321 7.69 -8.05 22.81
N LEU A 322 7.89 -6.91 22.17
CA LEU A 322 8.62 -6.76 20.92
C LEU A 322 9.62 -5.62 21.05
N GLU A 323 10.88 -5.89 20.72
CA GLU A 323 11.92 -4.87 20.62
C GLU A 323 12.31 -4.70 19.15
N PHE A 324 12.34 -3.44 18.68
CA PHE A 324 12.77 -3.08 17.34
C PHE A 324 13.86 -2.01 17.42
N VAL A 325 15.00 -2.27 16.77
CA VAL A 325 16.13 -1.34 16.69
C VAL A 325 16.38 -1.03 15.22
N LEU A 326 16.22 0.23 14.83
CA LEU A 326 16.55 0.69 13.49
C LEU A 326 18.08 0.66 13.28
N LEU A 327 18.52 0.09 12.15
CA LEU A 327 19.95 -0.01 11.79
C LEU A 327 20.33 0.95 10.67
N SER A 328 19.52 1.02 9.61
CA SER A 328 19.77 1.92 8.48
C SER A 328 18.52 2.17 7.66
N CYS A 329 18.49 3.30 6.96
CA CYS A 329 17.51 3.59 5.91
C CYS A 329 18.28 4.13 4.70
N THR A 330 18.26 3.39 3.59
CA THR A 330 19.05 3.74 2.40
C THR A 330 18.22 3.70 1.13
N GLY A 331 18.32 4.75 0.32
CA GLY A 331 17.71 4.80 -1.01
C GLY A 331 18.67 4.27 -2.08
N SER A 332 18.13 3.62 -3.10
CA SER A 332 18.86 3.17 -4.28
C SER A 332 18.11 3.60 -5.54
N GLU A 333 18.73 4.45 -6.35
CA GLU A 333 18.14 4.95 -7.60
C GLU A 333 18.03 3.84 -8.64
N SER A 334 19.05 2.99 -8.74
CA SER A 334 19.07 1.87 -9.69
C SER A 334 18.01 0.82 -9.40
N GLN A 335 17.61 0.67 -8.13
CA GLN A 335 16.52 -0.23 -7.71
C GLN A 335 15.18 0.47 -7.52
N GLN A 336 15.15 1.81 -7.67
CA GLN A 336 13.99 2.67 -7.41
C GLN A 336 13.30 2.33 -6.09
N ARG A 337 14.10 2.23 -5.03
CA ARG A 337 13.68 1.64 -3.76
C ARG A 337 14.38 2.26 -2.57
N ILE A 338 13.63 2.42 -1.48
CA ILE A 338 14.20 2.65 -0.14
C ILE A 338 14.21 1.34 0.64
N THR A 339 15.36 1.01 1.22
CA THR A 339 15.57 -0.15 2.09
C THR A 339 15.73 0.30 3.54
N ILE A 340 14.77 -0.09 4.37
CA ILE A 340 14.80 0.13 5.82
C ILE A 340 15.27 -1.18 6.46
N THR A 341 16.36 -1.13 7.20
CA THR A 341 16.92 -2.30 7.88
C THR A 341 16.80 -2.13 9.38
N GLY A 342 16.22 -3.13 10.04
CA GLY A 342 16.04 -3.15 11.49
C GLY A 342 16.46 -4.47 12.10
N ARG A 343 16.69 -4.47 13.40
CA ARG A 343 16.86 -5.65 14.23
C ARG A 343 15.61 -5.85 15.07
N ILE A 344 15.04 -7.04 15.01
CA ILE A 344 13.82 -7.39 15.72
C ILE A 344 14.15 -8.45 16.76
N THR A 345 13.77 -8.23 18.02
CA THR A 345 13.95 -9.20 19.10
C THR A 345 12.59 -9.53 19.71
N ASN A 346 12.22 -10.81 19.65
CA ASN A 346 11.03 -11.30 20.33
C ASN A 346 11.28 -11.42 21.84
N LYS A 347 10.42 -10.82 22.68
CA LYS A 347 10.44 -10.97 24.15
C LYS A 347 9.27 -11.80 24.69
N SER A 348 8.43 -12.36 23.81
CA SER A 348 7.36 -13.31 24.15
C SER A 348 7.86 -14.74 24.12
N ARG A 349 7.55 -15.52 25.15
CA ARG A 349 7.81 -16.98 25.17
C ARG A 349 6.64 -17.79 24.58
N ASP A 350 5.47 -17.18 24.47
CA ASP A 350 4.23 -17.83 24.04
C ASP A 350 3.98 -17.70 22.53
N ARG A 351 4.75 -16.85 21.85
CA ARG A 351 4.68 -16.64 20.39
C ARG A 351 6.06 -16.74 19.81
N ASP A 352 6.30 -17.72 18.94
CA ASP A 352 7.62 -18.03 18.36
C ASP A 352 7.78 -17.52 16.92
N GLY A 353 6.82 -16.76 16.40
CA GLY A 353 6.84 -16.20 15.05
C GLY A 353 5.61 -15.39 14.71
N GLY A 354 5.61 -14.79 13.52
CA GLY A 354 4.48 -14.01 13.01
C GLY A 354 4.77 -13.32 11.68
N GLU A 355 3.79 -12.59 11.19
CA GLU A 355 3.93 -11.76 9.99
C GLU A 355 4.95 -10.63 10.22
N VAL A 356 5.79 -10.35 9.21
CA VAL A 356 6.74 -9.24 9.24
C VAL A 356 6.61 -8.49 7.92
N ARG A 357 5.94 -7.34 7.94
CA ARG A 357 5.70 -6.53 6.74
C ARG A 357 5.72 -5.04 7.05
N ILE A 358 5.91 -4.28 5.99
CA ILE A 358 5.71 -2.83 5.95
C ILE A 358 4.31 -2.57 5.38
N MET A 359 3.53 -1.74 6.05
CA MET A 359 2.15 -1.43 5.69
C MET A 359 2.10 -0.21 4.78
N SER A 360 2.81 0.85 5.16
CA SER A 360 2.85 2.11 4.44
C SER A 360 4.13 2.88 4.77
N ALA A 361 4.50 3.78 3.87
CA ALA A 361 5.47 4.83 4.14
C ALA A 361 4.97 6.15 3.55
N ILE A 362 5.28 7.27 4.19
CA ILE A 362 4.93 8.62 3.74
C ILE A 362 6.20 9.45 3.71
N ASP A 363 6.45 10.14 2.60
CA ASP A 363 7.59 11.05 2.46
C ASP A 363 7.28 12.47 2.95
N SER A 364 8.29 13.34 2.93
CA SER A 364 8.17 14.74 3.35
C SER A 364 7.19 15.56 2.53
N ASP A 365 6.88 15.14 1.31
CA ASP A 365 5.95 15.82 0.42
C ASP A 365 4.51 15.29 0.57
N GLY A 366 4.31 14.29 1.45
CA GLY A 366 3.03 13.69 1.74
C GLY A 366 2.64 12.56 0.79
N ASN A 367 3.54 12.12 -0.10
CA ASN A 367 3.24 10.97 -0.97
C ASN A 367 3.22 9.70 -0.13
N THR A 368 2.17 8.90 -0.32
CA THR A 368 2.00 7.63 0.37
C THR A 368 2.42 6.47 -0.53
N TYR A 369 3.34 5.66 -0.03
CA TYR A 369 3.82 4.46 -0.69
C TYR A 369 3.13 3.24 -0.06
N SER A 370 2.20 2.66 -0.82
CA SER A 370 1.52 1.40 -0.47
C SER A 370 2.15 0.17 -1.14
N ASP A 371 3.00 0.37 -2.16
CA ASP A 371 3.78 -0.70 -2.79
C ASP A 371 5.03 -1.00 -1.96
N CYS A 372 4.80 -1.75 -0.89
CA CYS A 372 5.79 -2.05 0.12
C CYS A 372 5.98 -3.58 0.22
N SER A 373 7.22 -4.04 0.35
CA SER A 373 7.54 -5.47 0.50
C SER A 373 8.57 -5.71 1.62
N SER A 374 8.66 -6.94 2.10
CA SER A 374 9.67 -7.34 3.09
C SER A 374 10.43 -8.57 2.60
N THR A 375 11.59 -8.84 3.21
CA THR A 375 12.40 -10.04 2.96
C THR A 375 11.65 -11.35 3.14
N VAL A 376 10.58 -11.35 3.93
CA VAL A 376 9.78 -12.53 4.25
C VAL A 376 8.68 -12.77 3.19
N GLY A 377 8.22 -11.72 2.50
CA GLY A 377 7.10 -11.79 1.55
C GLY A 377 5.72 -11.68 2.24
N TYR A 378 4.71 -11.26 1.49
CA TYR A 378 3.42 -10.78 2.04
C TYR A 378 2.57 -11.84 2.77
N TYR A 379 2.72 -13.12 2.44
CA TYR A 379 1.92 -14.22 3.02
C TYR A 379 2.70 -15.17 3.94
N ASN A 380 3.95 -14.83 4.25
CA ASN A 380 4.85 -15.75 4.95
C ASN A 380 5.03 -15.34 6.41
N THR A 381 4.98 -16.34 7.28
CA THR A 381 5.27 -16.17 8.71
C THR A 381 6.78 -16.34 8.94
N LYS A 382 7.36 -15.41 9.70
CA LYS A 382 8.76 -15.50 10.10
C LYS A 382 8.86 -16.14 11.48
N LYS A 383 9.73 -17.15 11.62
CA LYS A 383 10.13 -17.63 12.95
C LYS A 383 10.98 -16.57 13.66
N MET A 384 10.61 -16.29 14.90
CA MET A 384 11.22 -15.30 15.78
C MET A 384 11.38 -15.91 17.18
N PRO A 385 12.41 -16.75 17.42
CA PRO A 385 12.62 -17.36 18.74
C PRO A 385 12.83 -16.31 19.84
N TYR A 386 12.40 -16.62 21.07
CA TYR A 386 12.55 -15.75 22.23
C TYR A 386 14.02 -15.32 22.43
N GLY A 387 14.23 -14.01 22.57
CA GLY A 387 15.53 -13.42 22.88
C GLY A 387 16.53 -13.37 21.73
N ILE A 388 16.20 -13.91 20.55
CA ILE A 388 17.12 -13.92 19.40
C ILE A 388 16.90 -12.67 18.53
N PRO A 389 17.91 -11.79 18.40
CA PRO A 389 17.82 -10.64 17.51
C PRO A 389 17.96 -11.06 16.04
N LEU A 390 16.96 -10.75 15.23
CA LEU A 390 16.92 -11.06 13.80
C LEU A 390 17.02 -9.77 12.97
N LYS A 391 17.90 -9.77 11.96
CA LYS A 391 18.09 -8.63 11.06
C LYS A 391 17.13 -8.74 9.88
N GLU A 392 16.23 -7.76 9.75
CA GLU A 392 15.24 -7.70 8.68
C GLU A 392 15.36 -6.46 7.81
N SER A 393 14.91 -6.60 6.57
CA SER A 393 14.84 -5.51 5.61
C SER A 393 13.41 -5.35 5.08
N PHE A 394 12.99 -4.10 5.04
CA PHE A 394 11.71 -3.64 4.52
C PHE A 394 11.99 -2.73 3.34
N TYR A 395 11.15 -2.81 2.32
CA TYR A 395 11.36 -2.17 1.03
C TYR A 395 10.16 -1.31 0.70
N VAL A 396 10.41 -0.03 0.47
CA VAL A 396 9.47 0.89 -0.17
C VAL A 396 9.84 0.92 -1.63
N ASN A 397 8.99 0.37 -2.50
CA ASN A 397 9.26 0.25 -3.93
C ASN A 397 8.75 1.47 -4.69
N LYS A 398 9.17 1.59 -5.96
CA LYS A 398 8.74 2.67 -6.87
C LYS A 398 9.05 4.07 -6.32
N VAL A 399 10.19 4.21 -5.67
CA VAL A 399 10.73 5.50 -5.22
C VAL A 399 11.66 6.03 -6.31
N PHE A 400 11.19 7.02 -7.06
CA PHE A 400 11.90 7.57 -8.22
C PHE A 400 12.73 8.81 -7.89
N ASP A 401 12.34 9.57 -6.87
CA ASP A 401 13.00 10.81 -6.47
C ASP A 401 13.91 10.60 -5.26
N ARG A 402 14.97 11.41 -5.16
CA ARG A 402 15.84 11.43 -3.98
C ARG A 402 15.15 12.07 -2.79
N LEU A 403 14.47 11.25 -2.01
CA LEU A 403 13.82 11.66 -0.77
C LEU A 403 14.84 11.98 0.33
N GLY A 404 14.67 13.10 1.04
CA GLY A 404 15.51 13.43 2.20
C GLY A 404 15.16 12.60 3.44
N SER A 405 13.88 12.30 3.64
CA SER A 405 13.38 11.52 4.76
C SER A 405 12.00 10.91 4.47
N LEU A 406 11.65 9.88 5.25
CA LEU A 406 10.29 9.37 5.40
C LEU A 406 9.73 9.93 6.72
N VAL A 407 8.64 10.71 6.65
CA VAL A 407 8.04 11.34 7.83
C VAL A 407 7.24 10.34 8.66
N HIS A 408 6.75 9.28 8.01
CA HIS A 408 6.00 8.21 8.66
C HIS A 408 6.28 6.87 7.97
N VAL A 409 6.56 5.84 8.76
CA VAL A 409 6.63 4.45 8.29
C VAL A 409 5.88 3.58 9.29
N GLU A 410 4.97 2.75 8.77
CA GLU A 410 4.20 1.81 9.57
C GLU A 410 4.64 0.38 9.23
N LEU A 411 5.10 -0.36 10.23
CA LEU A 411 5.43 -1.78 10.11
C LEU A 411 4.46 -2.61 10.96
N ARG A 412 4.12 -3.80 10.46
CA ARG A 412 3.38 -4.82 11.19
C ARG A 412 4.30 -6.02 11.44
N ILE A 413 4.63 -6.26 12.70
CA ILE A 413 5.56 -7.30 13.14
C ILE A 413 4.87 -8.14 14.22
N ARG A 414 4.54 -9.39 13.91
CA ARG A 414 3.82 -10.32 14.80
C ARG A 414 2.51 -9.72 15.35
N GLY A 415 1.79 -8.97 14.49
CA GLY A 415 0.58 -8.26 14.88
C GLY A 415 0.79 -7.00 15.73
N CYS A 416 2.04 -6.67 16.07
CA CYS A 416 2.42 -5.42 16.70
C CYS A 416 2.66 -4.35 15.63
N GLU A 417 2.27 -3.14 15.96
CA GLU A 417 2.47 -1.96 15.14
C GLU A 417 3.78 -1.30 15.57
N VAL A 418 4.66 -1.03 14.61
CA VAL A 418 5.90 -0.27 14.81
C VAL A 418 5.86 0.94 13.91
N ILE A 419 5.71 2.11 14.52
CA ILE A 419 5.65 3.40 13.85
C ILE A 419 7.02 4.05 13.96
N ILE A 420 7.61 4.41 12.82
CA ILE A 420 8.86 5.17 12.75
C ILE A 420 8.53 6.54 12.17
N LYS A 421 8.91 7.61 12.89
CA LYS A 421 8.75 9.00 12.43
C LYS A 421 10.10 9.66 12.22
N ASP A 422 10.15 10.62 11.32
CA ASP A 422 11.32 11.45 11.03
C ASP A 422 12.55 10.62 10.62
N LEU A 423 12.37 9.66 9.70
CA LEU A 423 13.41 8.71 9.28
C LEU A 423 14.23 9.26 8.09
N PRO A 424 15.48 9.73 8.27
CA PRO A 424 16.29 10.22 7.16
C PRO A 424 16.69 9.08 6.21
N VAL A 425 16.75 9.37 4.91
CA VAL A 425 17.12 8.42 3.86
C VAL A 425 18.52 8.76 3.34
N VAL A 426 19.43 7.79 3.41
CA VAL A 426 20.79 7.95 2.87
C VAL A 426 20.87 7.27 1.51
N TRP A 427 20.98 8.07 0.45
CA TRP A 427 21.08 7.54 -0.92
C TRP A 427 22.48 6.98 -1.20
N LYS A 428 22.51 5.83 -1.88
CA LYS A 428 23.73 5.11 -2.27
C LYS A 428 23.82 4.89 -3.76
#